data_AF-A0A7G8DJT7-F1
#
_entry.id   AF-A0A7G8DJT7-F1
#
_cell.length_a   1.000
_cell.length_b   1.000
_cell.length_c   1.000
_cell.angle_alpha   90.00
_cell.angle_beta   90.00
_cell.angle_gamma   90.00
#
_symmetry.space_group_name_H-M   'P 1'
#
loop_
_entity.id
_entity.type
_entity.pdbx_description
1 polymer ?
#
loop_
_entity_poly.entity_id
_entity_poly.type
_entity_poly.pdbx_seq_one_letter_code
_entity_poly.pdbx_strand_id
1 'polypeptide(L)' 'MNWSAEAEKLLKEVPFFVRPAVRRRIESMARECLLDCIDSSFYARARAKFAKR' A
#
# COMPACT_ATOMS: atom_id res chain seq x y z
N MET A 1 -3.19 3.01 10.84
CA MET A 1 -3.13 1.94 9.83
C MET A 1 -1.91 1.10 10.13
N ASN A 2 -2.09 -0.17 10.44
CA ASN A 2 -0.98 -1.07 10.68
C ASN A 2 -0.42 -1.55 9.34
N TRP A 3 0.89 -1.50 9.16
CA TRP A 3 1.55 -2.06 8.00
C TRP A 3 2.33 -3.29 8.45
N SER A 4 2.25 -4.38 7.68
CA SER A 4 3.12 -5.52 7.92
C SER A 4 4.55 -5.19 7.53
N ALA A 5 5.52 -5.85 8.16
CA ALA A 5 6.94 -5.63 7.87
C ALA A 5 7.27 -5.87 6.38
N GLU A 6 6.58 -6.81 5.75
CA GLU A 6 6.67 -7.14 4.33
C GLU A 6 6.10 -6.01 3.46
N ALA A 7 4.93 -5.47 3.80
CA ALA A 7 4.35 -4.34 3.08
C ALA A 7 5.23 -3.08 3.19
N GLU A 8 5.81 -2.83 4.36
CA GLU A 8 6.76 -1.72 4.55
C GLU A 8 8.05 -1.91 3.72
N LYS A 9 8.57 -3.14 3.60
CA LYS A 9 9.71 -3.42 2.73
C LYS A 9 9.40 -3.10 1.27
N LEU A 10 8.23 -3.52 0.78
CA LEU A 10 7.80 -3.21 -0.59
C LEU A 10 7.57 -1.71 -0.81
N LEU A 11 7.06 -1.00 0.19
CA LEU A 11 6.92 0.46 0.13
C LEU A 11 8.30 1.14 0.11
N LYS A 12 9.32 0.56 0.75
CA LYS A 12 10.70 1.07 0.73
C LYS A 12 11.40 0.90 -0.62
N GLU A 13 10.91 0.04 -1.51
CA GLU A 13 11.43 -0.08 -2.89
C GLU A 13 10.92 1.04 -3.80
N VAL A 14 9.76 1.62 -3.48
CA VAL A 14 9.18 2.74 -4.23
C VAL A 14 10.05 3.99 -4.03
N PRO A 15 10.29 4.84 -5.05
CA PRO A 15 11.06 6.07 -4.85
C PRO A 15 10.44 7.01 -3.80
N PHE A 16 11.25 7.70 -3.00
CA PHE A 16 10.77 8.46 -1.84
C PHE A 16 9.76 9.56 -2.18
N PHE A 17 9.84 10.16 -3.37
CA PHE A 17 8.94 11.22 -3.81
C PHE A 17 7.52 10.72 -4.15
N VAL A 18 7.39 9.45 -4.59
CA VAL A 18 6.08 8.80 -4.84
C VAL A 18 5.57 7.98 -3.65
N ARG A 19 6.44 7.62 -2.69
CA ARG A 19 6.05 6.88 -1.47
C ARG A 19 4.83 7.49 -0.74
N PRO A 20 4.77 8.81 -0.47
CA PRO A 20 3.63 9.39 0.24
C PRO A 20 2.31 9.21 -0.54
N ALA A 21 2.35 9.34 -1.87
CA ALA A 21 1.17 9.18 -2.72
C ALA A 21 0.69 7.71 -2.72
N VAL A 22 1.61 6.76 -2.90
CA VAL A 22 1.32 5.33 -2.85
C VAL A 22 0.77 4.93 -1.49
N ARG A 23 1.44 5.33 -0.40
CA ARG A 23 1.03 5.02 0.97
C ARG A 23 -0.38 5.52 1.26
N ARG A 24 -0.66 6.80 1.03
CA ARG A 24 -1.99 7.39 1.30
C ARG A 24 -3.09 6.65 0.55
N ARG A 25 -2.83 6.23 -0.68
CA ARG A 25 -3.86 5.60 -1.48
C ARG A 25 -4.11 4.15 -1.10
N ILE A 26 -3.06 3.40 -0.73
CA ILE A 26 -3.22 2.05 -0.17
C ILE A 26 -3.94 2.13 1.18
N GLU A 27 -3.61 3.11 2.03
CA GLU A 27 -4.32 3.35 3.29
C GLU A 27 -5.80 3.70 3.06
N SER A 28 -6.10 4.52 2.04
CA SER A 28 -7.48 4.82 1.65
C SER A 28 -8.24 3.55 1.23
N MET A 29 -7.63 2.71 0.38
CA MET A 29 -8.25 1.46 -0.05
C MET A 29 -8.46 0.48 1.11
N ALA A 30 -7.50 0.39 2.03
CA ALA A 30 -7.64 -0.48 3.19
C ALA A 30 -8.75 0.02 4.12
N ARG A 31 -8.90 1.34 4.30
CA ARG A 31 -10.06 1.92 5.03
C ARG A 31 -11.40 1.63 4.34
N GLU A 32 -11.46 1.72 3.01
CA GLU A 32 -12.66 1.35 2.23
C GLU A 32 -13.01 -0.13 2.38
N CYS A 33 -12.01 -0.99 2.54
CA CYS A 33 -12.20 -2.42 2.82
C CYS A 33 -12.39 -2.74 4.32
N LEU A 34 -12.50 -1.74 5.20
CA LEU A 34 -12.59 -1.90 6.65
C LEU A 34 -11.45 -2.77 7.22
N LEU A 35 -10.26 -2.65 6.64
CA LEU A 35 -9.04 -3.32 7.09
C LEU A 35 -8.24 -2.38 8.00
N ASP A 36 -7.85 -2.85 9.16
CA ASP A 36 -6.96 -2.13 10.07
C ASP A 36 -5.47 -2.39 9.78
N CYS A 37 -5.16 -3.47 9.04
CA CYS A 37 -3.81 -3.86 8.67
C CYS A 37 -3.63 -4.03 7.14
N ILE A 38 -2.48 -3.59 6.65
CA ILE A 38 -2.03 -3.76 5.27
C ILE A 38 -0.95 -4.83 5.27
N ASP A 39 -1.27 -6.00 4.74
CA ASP A 39 -0.33 -7.07 4.49
C ASP A 39 0.31 -6.94 3.10
N SER A 40 1.33 -7.75 2.82
CA SER A 40 2.00 -7.78 1.51
C SER A 40 1.05 -8.16 0.38
N SER A 41 0.07 -9.03 0.64
CA SER A 41 -0.94 -9.45 -0.34
C SER A 41 -1.86 -8.31 -0.75
N PHE A 42 -2.40 -7.56 0.22
CA PHE A 42 -3.21 -6.37 -0.04
C PHE A 42 -2.38 -5.29 -0.71
N TYR A 43 -1.15 -5.05 -0.23
CA TYR A 43 -0.24 -4.09 -0.87
C TYR A 43 -0.03 -4.43 -2.34
N ALA A 44 0.32 -5.68 -2.67
CA ALA A 44 0.54 -6.11 -4.05
C ALA A 44 -0.72 -5.95 -4.91
N ARG A 45 -1.90 -6.33 -4.39
CA ARG A 45 -3.18 -6.16 -5.08
C ARG A 45 -3.52 -4.69 -5.32
N ALA A 46 -3.30 -3.84 -4.32
CA ALA A 46 -3.48 -2.42 -4.44
C ALA A 46 -2.53 -1.86 -5.51
N ARG A 47 -1.22 -2.17 -5.41
CA ARG A 47 -0.14 -1.80 -6.36
C ARG A 47 -0.49 -2.19 -7.80
N ALA A 48 -1.01 -3.39 -8.02
CA ALA A 48 -1.45 -3.87 -9.34
C ALA A 48 -2.60 -3.03 -9.93
N LYS A 49 -3.52 -2.52 -9.10
CA LYS A 49 -4.57 -1.59 -9.55
C LYS A 49 -4.00 -0.23 -9.97
N PHE A 50 -2.89 0.23 -9.39
CA PHE A 50 -2.25 1.49 -9.79
C PHE A 50 -1.53 1.38 -11.14
N ALA A 51 -0.88 0.24 -11.42
CA ALA A 51 -0.14 0.05 -12.66
C ALA A 51 -1.03 -0.10 -13.91
N LYS A 52 -2.34 -0.28 -13.74
CA LYS A 52 -3.33 -0.49 -14.81
C LYS A 52 -4.08 0.78 -15.25
N ARG A 53 -3.65 1.97 -14.82
CA ARG A 53 -4.26 3.26 -15.22
C ARG A 53 -3.27 4.15 -15.94
#